data_AF-A0A3C1F0N5-F1
#
_entry.id   AF-A0A3C1F0N5-F1
#
_cell.length_a   1.000
_cell.length_b   1.000
_cell.length_c   1.000
_cell.angle_alpha   90.00
_cell.angle_beta   90.00
_cell.angle_gamma   90.00
#
_symmetry.space_group_name_H-M   'P 1'
#
loop_
_entity.id
_entity.type
_entity.pdbx_description
1 polymer ?
#
loop_
_entity_poly.entity_id
_entity_poly.type
_entity_poly.pdbx_seq_one_letter_code
_entity_poly.pdbx_strand_id
1 'polypeptide(L)'
;MVDFSRKMDWQINNNVKVELVKRWINVQKLSISSIKGNVEIKGEIEFTGKLAQDKDRTAILNFLKMTDLALRGISNVRSVKWNITGWQRVGNRWIQTTEGQKKEAQQKETVKEQEHGGE
;
A
#
# COMPACT_ATOMS: atom_id res chain seq x y z
N MET A 1 -24.37 18.67 -6.56
CA MET A 1 -23.46 18.46 -5.42
C MET A 1 -23.69 17.03 -4.94
N VAL A 2 -22.67 16.15 -4.93
CA VAL A 2 -22.85 14.77 -4.44
C VAL A 2 -23.00 14.82 -2.93
N ASP A 3 -24.12 14.30 -2.42
CA ASP A 3 -24.40 14.24 -0.99
C ASP A 3 -23.74 12.99 -0.40
N PHE A 4 -22.68 13.20 0.39
CA PHE A 4 -21.91 12.10 0.96
C PHE A 4 -22.59 11.57 2.21
N SER A 5 -23.16 10.38 2.10
CA SER A 5 -23.75 9.65 3.22
C SER A 5 -22.76 8.66 3.84
N ARG A 6 -22.98 8.28 5.10
CA ARG A 6 -22.23 7.20 5.76
C ARG A 6 -22.27 5.89 4.98
N LYS A 7 -23.39 5.62 4.29
CA LYS A 7 -23.54 4.45 3.42
C LYS A 7 -22.57 4.49 2.25
N MET A 8 -22.38 5.66 1.64
CA MET A 8 -21.44 5.86 0.54
C MET A 8 -19.99 5.66 1.00
N ASP A 9 -19.59 6.23 2.13
CA ASP A 9 -18.25 6.02 2.69
C ASP A 9 -18.00 4.53 3.02
N TRP A 10 -19.00 3.83 3.57
CA TRP A 10 -18.90 2.38 3.79
C TRP A 10 -18.68 1.59 2.48
N GLN A 11 -19.41 1.96 1.41
CA GLN A 11 -19.23 1.34 0.09
C GLN A 11 -17.83 1.62 -0.48
N ILE A 12 -17.33 2.85 -0.35
CA ILE A 12 -15.97 3.22 -0.75
C ILE A 12 -14.94 2.36 -0.02
N ASN A 13 -15.06 2.21 1.31
CA ASN A 13 -14.13 1.38 2.08
C ASN A 13 -14.08 -0.06 1.59
N ASN A 14 -15.24 -0.65 1.28
CA ASN A 14 -15.30 -2.02 0.76
C ASN A 14 -14.69 -2.14 -0.63
N ASN A 15 -14.99 -1.20 -1.53
CA ASN A 15 -14.43 -1.20 -2.88
C ASN A 15 -12.90 -1.02 -2.85
N VAL A 16 -12.39 -0.14 -1.99
CA VAL A 16 -10.94 0.04 -1.77
C VAL A 16 -10.32 -1.26 -1.27
N LYS A 17 -10.90 -1.92 -0.27
CA LYS A 17 -10.40 -3.22 0.23
C LYS A 17 -10.35 -4.28 -0.86
N VAL A 18 -11.41 -4.42 -1.66
CA VAL A 18 -11.48 -5.38 -2.76
C VAL A 18 -10.39 -5.09 -3.80
N GLU A 19 -10.19 -3.83 -4.16
CA GLU A 19 -9.18 -3.43 -5.14
C GLU A 19 -7.76 -3.70 -4.64
N LEU A 20 -7.48 -3.48 -3.36
CA LEU A 20 -6.19 -3.80 -2.74
C LEU A 20 -5.93 -5.32 -2.72
N VAL A 21 -6.94 -6.14 -2.41
CA VAL A 21 -6.81 -7.61 -2.41
C VAL A 21 -6.55 -8.15 -3.81
N LYS A 22 -7.28 -7.66 -4.84
CA LYS A 22 -7.03 -8.01 -6.25
C LYS A 22 -5.59 -7.70 -6.70
N ARG A 23 -4.96 -6.77 -6.00
CA ARG A 23 -3.60 -6.28 -6.20
C ARG A 23 -2.62 -6.92 -5.22
N TRP A 24 -2.94 -8.08 -4.66
CA TRP A 24 -2.02 -8.85 -3.82
C TRP A 24 -1.46 -8.04 -2.63
N ILE A 25 -2.20 -7.06 -2.12
CA ILE A 25 -1.80 -6.31 -0.93
C ILE A 25 -2.46 -6.97 0.27
N ASN A 26 -1.67 -7.22 1.32
CA ASN A 26 -2.16 -7.72 2.59
C ASN A 26 -2.95 -6.63 3.33
N VAL A 27 -4.26 -6.61 3.12
CA VAL A 27 -5.16 -5.63 3.77
C VAL A 27 -5.26 -5.82 5.28
N GLN A 28 -4.82 -6.95 5.86
CA GLN A 28 -4.83 -7.14 7.31
C GLN A 28 -3.78 -6.28 8.03
N LYS A 29 -2.72 -5.89 7.32
CA LYS A 29 -1.68 -4.96 7.81
C LYS A 29 -2.04 -3.49 7.59
N LEU A 30 -3.22 -3.22 7.00
CA LEU A 30 -3.67 -1.89 6.65
C LEU A 30 -4.97 -1.52 7.40
N SER A 31 -5.01 -0.28 7.86
CA SER A 31 -6.22 0.40 8.30
C SER A 31 -6.72 1.30 7.16
N ILE A 32 -7.98 1.11 6.77
CA ILE A 32 -8.62 1.81 5.65
C ILE A 32 -9.87 2.51 6.17
N SER A 33 -9.95 3.81 5.94
CA SER A 33 -11.09 4.63 6.31
C SER A 33 -11.44 5.59 5.19
N SER A 34 -12.69 6.02 5.14
CA SER A 34 -13.14 7.05 4.22
C SER A 34 -14.15 7.98 4.87
N ILE A 35 -14.04 9.26 4.53
CA ILE A 35 -14.92 10.32 5.02
C ILE A 35 -15.18 11.28 3.86
N LYS A 36 -16.44 11.41 3.46
CA LYS A 36 -16.88 12.29 2.36
C LYS A 36 -16.09 12.03 1.07
N GLY A 37 -15.81 10.76 0.77
CA GLY A 37 -15.06 10.33 -0.41
C GLY A 37 -13.55 10.52 -0.34
N ASN A 38 -13.00 10.99 0.78
CA ASN A 38 -11.55 11.02 1.00
C ASN A 38 -11.13 9.73 1.69
N VAL A 39 -10.29 8.95 1.04
CA VAL A 39 -9.80 7.67 1.55
C VAL A 39 -8.46 7.88 2.24
N GLU A 40 -8.30 7.34 3.44
CA GLU A 40 -7.04 7.27 4.15
C GLU A 40 -6.64 5.81 4.40
N ILE A 41 -5.45 5.44 3.95
CA ILE A 41 -4.84 4.12 4.10
C ILE A 41 -3.61 4.27 5.01
N LYS A 42 -3.56 3.51 6.11
CA LYS A 42 -2.47 3.52 7.08
C LYS A 42 -1.94 2.11 7.33
N GLY A 43 -0.67 1.97 7.65
CA GLY A 43 -0.09 0.69 8.10
C GLY A 43 1.07 0.22 7.25
N GLU A 44 1.31 -1.09 7.20
CA GLU A 44 2.45 -1.65 6.47
C GLU A 44 1.99 -2.22 5.12
N ILE A 45 2.70 -1.85 4.04
CA ILE A 45 2.51 -2.53 2.76
C ILE A 45 3.31 -3.83 2.77
N GLU A 46 2.57 -4.91 2.67
CA GLU A 46 3.08 -6.25 2.50
C GLU A 46 2.36 -6.87 1.30
N PHE A 47 3.13 -7.43 0.37
CA PHE A 47 2.59 -8.12 -0.78
C PHE A 47 2.38 -9.59 -0.47
N THR A 48 1.35 -10.18 -1.05
CA THR A 48 1.05 -11.62 -0.95
C THR A 48 1.37 -12.33 -2.27
N GLY A 49 1.53 -13.66 -2.21
CA GLY A 49 1.76 -14.48 -3.40
C GLY A 49 3.09 -14.19 -4.11
N LYS A 50 3.11 -14.26 -5.44
CA LYS A 50 4.34 -14.13 -6.25
C LYS A 50 5.03 -12.76 -6.11
N LEU A 51 4.26 -11.70 -5.89
CA LEU A 51 4.80 -10.35 -5.66
C LEU A 51 5.54 -10.21 -4.33
N ALA A 52 5.36 -11.13 -3.38
CA ALA A 52 6.13 -11.14 -2.14
C ALA A 52 7.62 -11.48 -2.36
N GLN A 53 7.93 -12.19 -3.45
CA GLN A 53 9.30 -12.57 -3.81
C GLN A 53 10.01 -11.50 -4.64
N ASP A 54 9.23 -10.64 -5.31
CA ASP A 54 9.76 -9.59 -6.18
C ASP A 54 10.06 -8.34 -5.35
N LYS A 55 11.32 -8.21 -4.93
CA LYS A 55 11.82 -7.06 -4.16
C LYS A 55 12.36 -5.96 -5.06
N ASP A 56 12.14 -6.01 -6.38
CA ASP A 56 12.62 -4.96 -7.27
C ASP A 56 11.91 -3.63 -6.96
N ARG A 57 12.73 -2.61 -6.67
CA ARG A 57 12.25 -1.29 -6.25
C ARG A 57 11.41 -0.63 -7.35
N THR A 58 11.78 -0.80 -8.61
CA THR A 58 11.07 -0.19 -9.74
C THR A 58 9.72 -0.85 -9.96
N ALA A 59 9.65 -2.17 -9.82
CA ALA A 59 8.41 -2.93 -9.83
C ALA A 59 7.45 -2.46 -8.74
N ILE A 60 7.93 -2.34 -7.49
CA ILE A 60 7.12 -1.84 -6.35
C ILE A 60 6.61 -0.42 -6.61
N LEU A 61 7.47 0.49 -7.10
CA LEU A 61 7.07 1.87 -7.41
C LEU A 61 5.98 1.94 -8.49
N ASN A 62 6.15 1.19 -9.59
CA ASN A 62 5.15 1.10 -10.64
C ASN A 62 3.85 0.50 -10.11
N PHE A 63 3.96 -0.51 -9.24
CA PHE A 63 2.83 -1.15 -8.61
C PHE A 63 2.02 -0.19 -7.74
N LEU A 64 2.67 0.59 -6.88
CA LEU A 64 2.04 1.58 -6.02
C LEU A 64 1.37 2.69 -6.85
N LYS A 65 2.01 3.11 -7.95
CA LYS A 65 1.44 4.09 -8.88
C LYS A 65 0.17 3.56 -9.55
N MET A 66 0.19 2.33 -10.08
CA MET A 66 -0.98 1.72 -10.71
C MET A 66 -2.12 1.47 -9.71
N THR A 67 -1.77 1.06 -8.50
CA THR A 67 -2.74 0.85 -7.42
C THR A 67 -3.44 2.15 -7.05
N ASP A 68 -2.69 3.25 -6.88
CA ASP A 68 -3.29 4.54 -6.58
C ASP A 68 -4.23 5.04 -7.69
N LEU A 69 -3.85 4.87 -8.95
CA LEU A 69 -4.72 5.23 -10.09
C LEU A 69 -6.03 4.44 -10.06
N ALA A 70 -5.96 3.12 -9.80
CA ALA A 70 -7.15 2.29 -9.68
C ALA A 70 -8.05 2.72 -8.52
N LEU A 71 -7.48 3.04 -7.35
CA LEU A 71 -8.26 3.51 -6.20
C LEU A 71 -8.97 4.84 -6.49
N ARG A 72 -8.31 5.77 -7.20
CA ARG A 72 -8.93 7.04 -7.64
C ARG A 72 -10.01 6.85 -8.70
N GLY A 73 -9.97 5.73 -9.44
CA GLY A 73 -11.01 5.35 -10.40
C GLY A 73 -12.27 4.78 -9.75
N ILE A 74 -12.26 4.48 -8.45
CA ILE A 74 -13.45 4.01 -7.73
C ILE A 74 -14.48 5.14 -7.64
N SER A 75 -15.72 4.83 -7.99
CA SER A 75 -16.82 5.81 -7.94
C SER A 75 -16.94 6.47 -6.56
N ASN A 76 -17.12 7.80 -6.57
CA ASN A 76 -17.22 8.67 -5.39
C ASN A 76 -15.92 8.85 -4.58
N VAL A 77 -14.78 8.28 -5.00
CA VAL A 77 -13.47 8.62 -4.43
C VAL A 77 -13.03 9.98 -4.96
N ARG A 78 -12.70 10.90 -4.05
CA ARG A 78 -12.19 12.24 -4.36
C ARG A 78 -10.68 12.31 -4.21
N SER A 79 -10.17 11.69 -3.15
CA SER A 79 -8.74 11.66 -2.86
C SER A 79 -8.36 10.36 -2.15
N VAL A 80 -7.09 9.99 -2.30
CA VAL A 80 -6.49 8.86 -1.59
C VAL A 80 -5.22 9.36 -0.93
N LYS A 81 -5.14 9.21 0.39
CA LYS A 81 -3.98 9.54 1.21
C LYS A 81 -3.37 8.24 1.75
N TRP A 82 -2.07 8.10 1.53
CA TRP A 82 -1.29 6.95 1.97
C TRP A 82 -0.36 7.38 3.11
N ASN A 83 -0.52 6.77 4.28
CA ASN A 83 0.41 6.86 5.40
C ASN A 83 0.91 5.45 5.73
N ILE A 84 1.78 4.94 4.87
CA ILE A 84 2.27 3.57 4.97
C ILE A 84 3.72 3.55 5.44
N THR A 85 4.09 2.56 6.22
CA THR A 85 5.47 2.40 6.69
C THR A 85 6.38 2.07 5.51
N GLY A 86 7.54 2.74 5.47
CA GLY A 86 8.56 2.50 4.46
C GLY A 86 8.37 3.24 3.14
N TRP A 87 7.20 3.81 2.87
CA TRP A 87 6.91 4.51 1.62
C TRP A 87 6.06 5.75 1.85
N GLN A 88 6.39 6.84 1.17
CA GLN A 88 5.64 8.08 1.25
C GLN A 88 5.40 8.62 -0.15
N ARG A 89 4.19 9.13 -0.37
CA ARG A 89 3.87 9.87 -1.58
C ARG A 89 4.15 11.35 -1.38
N VAL A 90 4.97 11.93 -2.27
CA VAL A 90 5.24 13.37 -2.34
C VAL A 90 4.86 13.85 -3.74
N GLY A 91 3.74 14.57 -3.85
CA GLY A 91 3.15 14.96 -5.14
C GLY A 91 2.76 13.74 -5.98
N ASN A 92 3.44 13.53 -7.11
CA ASN A 92 3.21 12.39 -8.01
C ASN A 92 4.31 11.30 -7.92
N ARG A 93 5.20 11.39 -6.93
CA ARG A 93 6.31 10.45 -6.75
C ARG A 93 6.14 9.67 -5.46
N TRP A 94 6.53 8.41 -5.51
CA TRP A 94 6.69 7.54 -4.35
C TRP A 94 8.16 7.56 -3.94
N ILE A 95 8.41 7.79 -2.66
CA ILE A 95 9.74 7.88 -2.07
C ILE A 95 9.79 6.88 -0.92
N GLN A 96 10.85 6.09 -0.84
CA GLN A 96 11.07 5.19 0.28
C GLN A 96 11.46 6.02 1.50
N THR A 97 10.81 5.80 2.63
CA THR A 97 11.14 6.53 3.87
C THR A 97 12.39 5.93 4.52
N THR A 98 13.02 6.69 5.42
CA THR A 98 14.19 6.23 6.19
C THR A 98 13.90 4.93 6.95
N GLU A 99 12.67 4.75 7.45
CA GLU A 99 12.24 3.49 8.08
C GLU A 99 12.21 2.32 7.09
N GLY A 100 11.77 2.57 5.85
CA GLY A 100 11.77 1.56 4.78
C GLY A 100 13.18 1.15 4.38
N GLN A 101 14.11 2.10 4.36
CA GLN A 101 15.52 1.82 4.09
C GLN A 101 16.16 0.98 5.21
N LYS A 102 15.86 1.28 6.49
CA LYS A 102 16.36 0.50 7.63
C LYS A 102 15.81 -0.93 7.65
N LYS A 103 14.52 -1.13 7.38
CA LYS A 103 13.91 -2.47 7.27
C LYS A 103 14.52 -3.30 6.14
N GLU A 104 14.80 -2.68 4.99
CA GLU A 104 15.45 -3.36 3.87
C GLU A 104 16.90 -3.76 4.19
N ALA A 105 17.64 -2.90 4.90
CA ALA A 105 19.00 -3.21 5.36
C ALA A 105 19.03 -4.39 6.35
N GLN A 106 18.14 -4.39 7.35
CA GLN A 106 18.03 -5.48 8.32
C GLN A 106 17.66 -6.81 7.65
N GLN A 107 16.74 -6.82 6.69
CA GLN A 107 16.40 -8.05 5.94
C GLN A 107 17.58 -8.58 5.12
N LYS A 108 18.46 -7.73 4.60
CA LYS A 108 19.65 -8.18 3.85
C LYS A 108 20.71 -8.79 4.76
N GLU A 109 20.81 -8.33 6.01
CA GLU A 109 21.73 -8.90 7.01
C GLU A 109 21.24 -10.26 7.51
N THR A 110 19.95 -10.43 7.81
CA THR A 110 19.40 -11.71 8.29
C THR A 110 19.49 -12.84 7.26
N VAL A 111 19.36 -12.52 5.96
CA VAL A 111 19.49 -13.52 4.88
C VAL A 111 20.94 -14.01 4.74
N LYS A 112 21.93 -13.13 4.97
CA LYS A 112 23.35 -13.50 4.89
C LYS A 112 23.79 -14.41 6.04
N GLU A 113 23.24 -14.22 7.24
CA GLU A 113 23.56 -15.09 8.38
C GLU A 113 22.97 -16.51 8.22
N GLN A 114 21.84 -16.66 7.54
CA GLN A 114 21.24 -17.98 7.28
C GLN A 114 21.98 -18.79 6.20
N GLU A 115 22.67 -18.14 5.27
CA GLU A 115 23.47 -18.82 4.22
C GLU A 115 24.87 -19.27 4.70
N HIS A 116 25.29 -18.89 5.91
CA HIS A 116 26.61 -19.25 6.47
C HIS A 116 26.55 -20.13 7.73
N GLY A 117 25.35 -20.53 8.18
CA GLY A 117 25.17 -21.36 9.37
C GLY A 117 24.95 -22.86 9.10
N GLY A 118 25.18 -23.33 7.88
CA GLY A 118 25.00 -24.73 7.46
C GLY A 118 26.31 -25.38 7.03
N GLU A 119 27.26 -25.54 7.96
CA GLU A 119 28.35 -26.52 7.87
C GLU A 119 28.25 -27.52 9.02
#